data_AF-A0A521GB37-F1
#
_entry.id   AF-A0A521GB37-F1
#
_cell.length_a   1.000
_cell.length_b   1.000
_cell.length_c   1.000
_cell.angle_alpha   90.00
_cell.angle_beta   90.00
_cell.angle_gamma   90.00
#
_symmetry.space_group_name_H-M   'P 1'
#
loop_
_entity.id
_entity.type
_entity.pdbx_description
1 polymer ?
#
loop_
_entity_poly.entity_id
_entity_poly.type
_entity_poly.pdbx_seq_one_letter_code
_entity_poly.pdbx_strand_id
1 'polypeptide(L)'
;MSNQTKAGFWLLLPALCLSLAGFPQKSTLTYHRTITYPESDLIARFSWTGEPYKYPGTGSDMHWWTLGIDNALYVVDDDGSNFGGPANYAHLLKITGIPPAHRVETVTDFMEIPFRKMLPTPLIRRYVNGPIAIDSTLYIAIYDYDWHLDRIMPYRDSVALRTNQYMYNQRVKDPAMLQAMYFTDSYSRHYGTAGLIKSTDFGKTWTNIPDSTTPQFLGPKFAGLCFLNFGPGYTDVPPELGSYVYAVSNDGSWESGDHVFMARVHRDSLLVRSAWQFLSGFGKNGQPRWSKQEDASIPIFTDLGHVGHPTMSYNKPLKRYIMAIYSDVVPHRELTSIAEWKTWDQSSELQLYESKNPWGPWRIFHNEKQFGGENHTAYLPQLPNNWWNSTGLESTIMFAGDYTKGGGGYYALMTRPFKLTLKKPTAHSRNPAR
;
A
#
# COMPACT_ATOMS: atom_id res chain seq x y z
N MET A 1 19.33 -71.80 -42.68
CA MET A 1 17.87 -71.83 -42.86
C MET A 1 17.24 -71.74 -41.47
N SER A 2 16.27 -70.82 -41.30
CA SER A 2 15.48 -70.55 -40.07
C SER A 2 16.29 -69.96 -38.89
N ASN A 3 15.89 -68.94 -38.14
CA ASN A 3 14.69 -68.11 -38.11
C ASN A 3 15.08 -66.76 -37.48
N GLN A 4 14.68 -65.64 -38.08
CA GLN A 4 14.75 -64.32 -37.46
C GLN A 4 13.46 -64.04 -36.67
N THR A 5 13.61 -63.56 -35.43
CA THR A 5 12.50 -63.00 -34.64
C THR A 5 12.91 -61.69 -33.98
N LYS A 6 12.19 -60.63 -34.40
CA LYS A 6 11.69 -59.45 -33.67
C LYS A 6 12.66 -58.60 -32.84
N ALA A 7 12.92 -57.39 -33.35
CA ALA A 7 13.42 -56.25 -32.60
C ALA A 7 12.28 -55.55 -31.84
N GLY A 8 12.48 -55.29 -30.54
CA GLY A 8 11.68 -54.39 -29.72
C GLY A 8 12.51 -53.18 -29.32
N PHE A 9 12.02 -51.99 -29.66
CA PHE A 9 12.59 -50.69 -29.28
C PHE A 9 12.30 -50.39 -27.79
N TRP A 10 13.33 -50.05 -27.02
CA TRP A 10 13.18 -49.36 -25.73
C TRP A 10 13.94 -48.03 -25.79
N LEU A 11 13.18 -46.93 -25.69
CA LEU A 11 13.67 -45.57 -25.54
C LEU A 11 14.16 -45.37 -24.09
N LEU A 12 15.42 -44.94 -23.94
CA LEU A 12 16.00 -44.45 -22.70
C LEU A 12 15.50 -43.02 -22.43
N LEU A 13 14.73 -42.84 -21.35
CA LEU A 13 14.42 -41.53 -20.77
C LEU A 13 15.53 -41.10 -19.79
N PRO A 14 15.90 -39.81 -19.72
CA PRO A 14 16.90 -39.34 -18.76
C PRO A 14 16.33 -39.33 -17.34
N ALA A 15 17.15 -39.75 -16.37
CA ALA A 15 16.82 -39.74 -14.95
C ALA A 15 16.62 -38.30 -14.44
N LEU A 16 15.41 -38.02 -13.94
CA LEU A 16 15.11 -36.83 -13.14
C LEU A 16 15.76 -37.00 -11.76
N CYS A 17 16.72 -36.16 -11.41
CA CYS A 17 17.15 -35.99 -10.03
C CYS A 17 16.00 -35.36 -9.22
N LEU A 18 15.26 -36.17 -8.48
CA LEU A 18 14.40 -35.69 -7.40
C LEU A 18 15.28 -35.13 -6.28
N SER A 19 15.23 -33.82 -6.08
CA SER A 19 15.70 -33.19 -4.85
C SER A 19 14.87 -33.74 -3.68
N LEU A 20 15.54 -34.33 -2.69
CA LEU A 20 14.94 -34.75 -1.42
C LEU A 20 14.24 -33.55 -0.78
N ALA A 21 12.91 -33.61 -0.72
CA ALA A 21 12.10 -32.66 0.03
C ALA A 21 12.45 -32.77 1.52
N GLY A 22 13.00 -31.70 2.09
CA GLY A 22 13.13 -31.57 3.53
C GLY A 22 11.76 -31.64 4.19
N PHE A 23 11.68 -32.27 5.37
CA PHE A 23 10.47 -32.27 6.19
C PHE A 23 9.96 -30.82 6.38
N PRO A 24 8.64 -30.56 6.27
CA PRO A 24 8.10 -29.23 6.49
C PRO A 24 8.42 -28.79 7.92
N GLN A 25 9.22 -27.72 8.04
CA GLN A 25 9.42 -27.06 9.31
C GLN A 25 8.05 -26.59 9.82
N LYS A 26 7.68 -26.98 11.04
CA LYS A 26 6.41 -26.57 11.65
C LYS A 26 6.35 -25.04 11.68
N SER A 27 5.25 -24.48 11.15
CA SER A 27 4.96 -23.04 11.14
C SER A 27 5.19 -22.45 12.53
N THR A 28 5.93 -21.35 12.61
CA THR A 28 6.10 -20.58 13.85
C THR A 28 5.03 -19.50 13.99
N LEU A 29 4.35 -19.15 12.90
CA LEU A 29 3.22 -18.23 12.87
C LEU A 29 1.89 -18.97 13.04
N THR A 30 0.94 -18.30 13.70
CA THR A 30 -0.47 -18.67 13.74
C THR A 30 -1.21 -17.84 12.69
N TYR A 31 -1.85 -18.50 11.74
CA TYR A 31 -2.64 -17.83 10.70
C TYR A 31 -4.13 -17.90 11.03
N HIS A 32 -4.83 -16.77 10.87
CA HIS A 32 -6.29 -16.70 11.02
C HIS A 32 -7.04 -17.03 9.72
N ARG A 33 -6.32 -17.10 8.59
CA ARG A 33 -6.79 -17.53 7.27
C ARG A 33 -5.64 -18.18 6.49
N THR A 34 -5.92 -18.74 5.31
CA THR A 34 -4.86 -19.32 4.46
C THR A 34 -3.94 -18.23 3.91
N ILE A 35 -2.63 -18.41 4.09
CA ILE A 35 -1.58 -17.56 3.51
C ILE A 35 -0.72 -18.40 2.58
N THR A 36 -0.48 -17.92 1.36
CA THR A 36 0.25 -18.65 0.29
C THR A 36 1.75 -18.34 0.24
N TYR A 37 2.25 -17.50 1.15
CA TYR A 37 3.66 -17.10 1.21
C TYR A 37 4.42 -17.91 2.25
N PRO A 38 5.65 -18.38 1.95
CA PRO A 38 6.46 -19.07 2.92
C PRO A 38 6.92 -18.11 4.03
N GLU A 39 7.20 -18.65 5.22
CA GLU A 39 7.77 -17.87 6.32
C GLU A 39 9.14 -17.29 5.95
N SER A 40 9.49 -16.15 6.56
CA SER A 40 10.80 -15.51 6.39
C SER A 40 11.94 -16.45 6.79
N ASP A 41 13.00 -16.49 6.01
CA ASP A 41 14.23 -17.21 6.37
C ASP A 41 15.13 -16.40 7.32
N LEU A 42 14.85 -15.09 7.47
CA LEU A 42 15.67 -14.15 8.25
C LEU A 42 14.98 -13.74 9.55
N ILE A 43 13.73 -13.27 9.48
CA ILE A 43 13.00 -12.71 10.62
C ILE A 43 12.19 -13.85 11.25
N ALA A 44 12.45 -14.12 12.52
CA ALA A 44 11.75 -15.14 13.29
C ALA A 44 10.44 -14.62 13.87
N ARG A 45 10.40 -13.35 14.27
CA ARG A 45 9.27 -12.79 15.02
C ARG A 45 9.22 -11.27 14.93
N PHE A 46 8.01 -10.76 14.81
CA PHE A 46 7.63 -9.36 15.07
C PHE A 46 6.97 -9.27 16.46
N SER A 47 7.18 -8.18 17.20
CA SER A 47 6.49 -7.95 18.47
C SER A 47 6.33 -6.46 18.77
N TRP A 48 5.12 -6.06 19.12
CA TRP A 48 4.85 -4.76 19.73
C TRP A 48 5.63 -4.62 21.03
N THR A 49 6.28 -3.47 21.22
CA THR A 49 7.07 -3.17 22.42
C THR A 49 6.43 -2.07 23.29
N GLY A 50 5.31 -1.52 22.85
CA GLY A 50 4.53 -0.53 23.58
C GLY A 50 3.12 -0.39 23.03
N GLU A 51 2.35 0.47 23.70
CA GLU A 51 0.98 0.79 23.33
C GLU A 51 0.92 1.77 22.14
N PRO A 52 -0.17 1.74 21.36
CA PRO A 52 -0.48 2.80 20.39
C PRO A 52 -0.48 4.19 21.03
N TYR A 53 0.10 5.16 20.35
CA TYR A 53 0.15 6.56 20.76
C TYR A 53 -0.47 7.46 19.70
N LYS A 54 -1.49 8.23 20.12
CA LYS A 54 -2.13 9.29 19.33
C LYS A 54 -1.35 10.59 19.50
N TYR A 55 -0.85 11.18 18.40
CA TYR A 55 -0.19 12.48 18.49
C TYR A 55 -1.21 13.59 18.83
N PRO A 56 -0.99 14.38 19.90
CA PRO A 56 -1.95 15.39 20.34
C PRO A 56 -2.27 16.42 19.26
N GLY A 57 -3.54 16.75 19.11
CA GLY A 57 -4.01 17.74 18.14
C GLY A 57 -4.15 17.22 16.70
N THR A 58 -3.69 16.01 16.38
CA THR A 58 -3.94 15.41 15.05
C THR A 58 -5.33 14.79 14.95
N GLY A 59 -5.89 14.81 13.75
CA GLY A 59 -7.29 14.47 13.49
C GLY A 59 -7.57 14.19 12.02
N SER A 60 -6.73 13.38 11.40
CA SER A 60 -6.74 13.02 9.97
C SER A 60 -6.40 11.54 9.78
N ASP A 61 -6.39 11.09 8.53
CA ASP A 61 -6.03 9.74 8.15
C ASP A 61 -5.11 9.66 6.91
N MET A 62 -4.85 8.45 6.43
CA MET A 62 -4.09 8.25 5.19
C MET A 62 -2.68 8.88 5.19
N HIS A 63 -1.92 8.74 6.28
CA HIS A 63 -0.61 9.37 6.50
C HIS A 63 0.55 8.84 5.61
N TRP A 64 0.52 9.03 4.29
CA TRP A 64 1.63 8.66 3.41
C TRP A 64 2.87 9.51 3.66
N TRP A 65 4.08 8.98 3.51
CA TRP A 65 5.30 9.71 3.87
C TRP A 65 6.42 9.64 2.85
N THR A 66 7.28 10.66 2.91
CA THR A 66 8.61 10.66 2.29
C THR A 66 9.63 11.32 3.20
N LEU A 67 10.91 11.02 3.00
CA LEU A 67 12.00 11.61 3.77
C LEU A 67 12.65 12.75 2.97
N GLY A 68 12.43 13.99 3.41
CA GLY A 68 13.02 15.18 2.81
C GLY A 68 14.54 15.24 2.95
N ILE A 69 15.20 16.04 2.11
CA ILE A 69 16.65 16.27 2.18
C ILE A 69 17.12 16.89 3.50
N ASP A 70 16.21 17.56 4.22
CA ASP A 70 16.40 18.10 5.56
C ASP A 70 16.24 17.05 6.67
N ASN A 71 16.12 15.77 6.30
CA ASN A 71 15.92 14.63 7.19
C ASN A 71 14.62 14.68 8.03
N ALA A 72 13.66 15.52 7.63
CA ALA A 72 12.31 15.51 8.16
C ALA A 72 11.41 14.60 7.31
N LEU A 73 10.42 13.97 7.95
CA LEU A 73 9.36 13.30 7.20
C LEU A 73 8.36 14.35 6.72
N TYR A 74 8.02 14.29 5.44
CA TYR A 74 6.87 14.98 4.88
C TYR A 74 5.76 13.96 4.76
N VAL A 75 4.67 14.18 5.47
CA VAL A 75 3.53 13.29 5.54
C VAL A 75 2.35 13.99 4.89
N VAL A 76 1.74 13.38 3.88
CA VAL A 76 0.48 13.85 3.33
C VAL A 76 -0.63 12.99 3.89
N ASP A 77 -1.70 13.63 4.36
CA ASP A 77 -2.87 13.01 4.97
C ASP A 77 -4.15 13.53 4.32
N ASP A 78 -5.25 12.80 4.49
CA ASP A 78 -6.55 13.09 3.90
C ASP A 78 -7.65 13.29 4.98
N ASP A 79 -8.81 13.79 4.54
CA ASP A 79 -10.11 13.83 5.24
C ASP A 79 -10.14 14.28 6.72
N GLY A 80 -9.25 15.18 7.13
CA GLY A 80 -9.07 15.52 8.53
C GLY A 80 -9.03 16.99 8.90
N SER A 81 -8.79 17.26 10.18
CA SER A 81 -8.39 18.55 10.72
C SER A 81 -7.25 18.34 11.72
N ASN A 82 -6.12 18.96 11.46
CA ASN A 82 -4.95 18.91 12.33
C ASN A 82 -4.77 20.24 13.08
N PHE A 83 -4.41 20.14 14.36
CA PHE A 83 -4.09 21.23 15.28
C PHE A 83 -5.16 22.33 15.38
N GLY A 84 -6.44 21.95 15.23
CA GLY A 84 -7.57 22.90 15.21
C GLY A 84 -7.66 23.74 13.92
N GLY A 85 -6.89 23.37 12.89
CA GLY A 85 -6.96 23.96 11.56
C GLY A 85 -8.24 23.57 10.81
N PRO A 86 -8.40 24.04 9.56
CA PRO A 86 -9.58 23.72 8.77
C PRO A 86 -9.67 22.21 8.51
N ALA A 87 -10.90 21.70 8.56
CA ALA A 87 -11.18 20.37 8.03
C ALA A 87 -10.99 20.41 6.51
N ASN A 88 -10.11 19.58 5.98
CA ASN A 88 -9.85 19.52 4.54
C ASN A 88 -9.53 18.08 4.10
N TYR A 89 -9.62 17.84 2.80
CA TYR A 89 -9.37 16.52 2.21
C TYR A 89 -7.88 16.24 1.94
N ALA A 90 -6.98 17.17 2.30
CA ALA A 90 -5.55 17.04 2.13
C ALA A 90 -4.81 18.01 3.08
N HIS A 91 -3.81 17.54 3.81
CA HIS A 91 -2.77 18.39 4.41
C HIS A 91 -1.38 17.82 4.11
N LEU A 92 -0.38 18.68 4.17
CA LEU A 92 1.02 18.27 4.25
C LEU A 92 1.52 18.61 5.63
N LEU A 93 1.92 17.59 6.37
CA LEU A 93 2.58 17.69 7.66
C LEU A 93 4.09 17.52 7.50
N LYS A 94 4.84 18.14 8.40
CA LYS A 94 6.27 17.90 8.59
C LYS A 94 6.52 17.32 9.97
N ILE A 95 7.27 16.22 10.01
CA ILE A 95 7.64 15.54 11.25
C ILE A 95 9.15 15.57 11.41
N THR A 96 9.59 16.12 12.54
CA THR A 96 11.00 16.14 12.94
C THR A 96 11.21 15.26 14.16
N GLY A 97 12.37 14.61 14.25
CA GLY A 97 12.66 13.67 15.33
C GLY A 97 12.02 12.29 15.12
N ILE A 98 12.13 11.46 16.16
CA ILE A 98 11.66 10.06 16.15
C ILE A 98 10.67 9.90 17.32
N PRO A 99 9.57 9.16 17.16
CA PRO A 99 8.67 8.85 18.26
C PRO A 99 9.41 8.23 19.47
N PRO A 100 9.01 8.58 20.71
CA PRO A 100 7.89 9.46 21.06
C PRO A 100 8.25 10.96 21.03
N ALA A 101 9.52 11.33 20.88
CA ALA A 101 10.00 12.72 20.99
C ALA A 101 9.82 13.58 19.73
N HIS A 102 9.23 13.02 18.68
CA HIS A 102 8.93 13.73 17.43
C HIS A 102 8.04 14.96 17.62
N ARG A 103 8.16 15.90 16.68
CA ARG A 103 7.28 17.07 16.55
C ARG A 103 6.62 17.04 15.19
N VAL A 104 5.32 17.30 15.17
CA VAL A 104 4.48 17.38 13.97
C VAL A 104 3.97 18.81 13.81
N GLU A 105 4.08 19.37 12.61
CA GLU A 105 3.55 20.68 12.24
C GLU A 105 2.90 20.63 10.85
N THR A 106 1.89 21.47 10.62
CA THR A 106 1.28 21.62 9.29
C THR A 106 2.13 22.54 8.42
N VAL A 107 2.51 22.08 7.24
CA VAL A 107 3.22 22.86 6.20
C VAL A 107 2.23 23.58 5.30
N THR A 108 1.24 22.85 4.80
CA THR A 108 0.15 23.39 4.00
C THR A 108 -1.12 22.60 4.28
N ASP A 109 -2.26 23.28 4.23
CA ASP A 109 -3.59 22.68 4.34
C ASP A 109 -4.28 22.56 2.98
N PHE A 110 -3.60 22.87 1.87
CA PHE A 110 -4.13 22.82 0.50
C PHE A 110 -5.44 23.61 0.27
N MET A 111 -5.84 24.52 1.17
CA MET A 111 -7.13 25.22 1.07
C MET A 111 -7.23 26.12 -0.18
N GLU A 112 -6.09 26.61 -0.66
CA GLU A 112 -5.98 27.46 -1.85
C GLU A 112 -6.18 26.66 -3.17
N ILE A 113 -6.09 25.33 -3.13
CA ILE A 113 -6.21 24.47 -4.30
C ILE A 113 -7.58 23.78 -4.25
N PRO A 114 -8.49 24.02 -5.20
CA PRO A 114 -9.85 23.48 -5.11
C PRO A 114 -9.96 22.08 -5.76
N PHE A 115 -9.17 21.09 -5.33
CA PHE A 115 -9.08 19.78 -5.99
C PHE A 115 -10.46 19.13 -6.25
N ARG A 116 -11.40 19.23 -5.30
CA ARG A 116 -12.78 18.70 -5.43
C ARG A 116 -13.66 19.42 -6.45
N LYS A 117 -13.27 20.62 -6.92
CA LYS A 117 -13.98 21.35 -7.99
C LYS A 117 -13.35 21.12 -9.37
N MET A 118 -12.14 20.57 -9.42
CA MET A 118 -11.34 20.41 -10.64
C MET A 118 -11.36 18.96 -11.14
N LEU A 119 -12.55 18.35 -11.14
CA LEU A 119 -12.75 16.94 -11.46
C LEU A 119 -13.29 16.78 -12.89
N PRO A 120 -12.88 15.73 -13.63
CA PRO A 120 -13.38 15.51 -14.99
C PRO A 120 -14.86 15.08 -15.01
N THR A 121 -15.34 14.45 -13.93
CA THR A 121 -16.76 14.10 -13.74
C THR A 121 -17.12 14.16 -12.24
N PRO A 122 -18.38 14.48 -11.89
CA PRO A 122 -18.88 14.48 -10.51
C PRO A 122 -18.86 13.11 -9.81
N LEU A 123 -18.67 12.00 -10.55
CA LEU A 123 -18.62 10.64 -9.98
C LEU A 123 -17.22 10.23 -9.51
N ILE A 124 -16.23 11.08 -9.77
CA ILE A 124 -14.89 10.89 -9.24
C ILE A 124 -14.77 11.63 -7.91
N ARG A 125 -14.01 11.10 -6.95
CA ARG A 125 -13.49 11.90 -5.84
C ARG A 125 -11.98 11.84 -5.81
N ARG A 126 -11.39 13.00 -5.51
CA ARG A 126 -9.96 13.24 -5.54
C ARG A 126 -9.37 13.34 -4.15
N TYR A 127 -8.21 12.72 -4.01
CA TYR A 127 -7.45 12.56 -2.78
C TYR A 127 -5.96 12.70 -3.06
N VAL A 128 -5.14 12.71 -2.01
CA VAL A 128 -3.68 12.81 -2.15
C VAL A 128 -2.98 11.58 -1.57
N ASN A 129 -1.88 11.18 -2.20
CA ASN A 129 -1.09 10.06 -1.72
C ASN A 129 0.36 10.16 -2.20
N GLY A 130 1.15 9.13 -1.91
CA GLY A 130 2.45 8.91 -2.51
C GLY A 130 3.34 10.15 -2.58
N PRO A 131 3.66 10.80 -1.46
CA PRO A 131 4.65 11.85 -1.47
C PRO A 131 6.01 11.22 -1.78
N ILE A 132 6.86 11.96 -2.49
CA ILE A 132 8.25 11.59 -2.70
C ILE A 132 9.15 12.82 -2.79
N ALA A 133 10.19 12.85 -1.95
CA ALA A 133 11.23 13.85 -1.96
C ALA A 133 12.40 13.36 -2.80
N ILE A 134 12.79 14.12 -3.82
CA ILE A 134 13.98 13.89 -4.63
C ILE A 134 14.82 15.15 -4.57
N ASP A 135 16.00 15.05 -3.97
CA ASP A 135 16.80 16.19 -3.58
C ASP A 135 15.93 17.17 -2.76
N SER A 136 15.89 18.46 -3.13
CA SER A 136 15.04 19.47 -2.48
C SER A 136 13.61 19.57 -3.02
N THR A 137 13.24 18.73 -4.00
CA THR A 137 11.91 18.78 -4.63
C THR A 137 10.97 17.78 -3.97
N LEU A 138 9.76 18.23 -3.62
CA LEU A 138 8.68 17.35 -3.20
C LEU A 138 7.71 17.12 -4.36
N TYR A 139 7.29 15.88 -4.52
CA TYR A 139 6.17 15.49 -5.36
C TYR A 139 5.09 14.85 -4.50
N ILE A 140 3.83 15.05 -4.86
CA ILE A 140 2.68 14.35 -4.27
C ILE A 140 1.83 13.83 -5.42
N ALA A 141 1.40 12.58 -5.31
CA ALA A 141 0.47 12.00 -6.25
C ALA A 141 -0.96 12.42 -5.90
N ILE A 142 -1.70 12.82 -6.93
CA ILE A 142 -3.12 13.13 -6.84
C ILE A 142 -3.84 11.96 -7.48
N TYR A 143 -4.70 11.30 -6.72
CA TYR A 143 -5.40 10.12 -7.20
C TYR A 143 -6.90 10.26 -7.04
N ASP A 144 -7.59 9.51 -7.88
CA ASP A 144 -9.01 9.59 -8.07
C ASP A 144 -9.61 8.20 -7.81
N TYR A 145 -10.72 8.17 -7.09
CA TYR A 145 -11.61 7.02 -6.96
C TYR A 145 -12.82 7.20 -7.89
N ASP A 146 -13.40 6.10 -8.36
CA ASP A 146 -14.53 6.04 -9.28
C ASP A 146 -15.79 5.50 -8.61
N TRP A 147 -16.79 6.36 -8.37
CA TRP A 147 -18.10 5.94 -7.89
C TRP A 147 -19.08 5.58 -9.03
N HIS A 148 -18.63 5.53 -10.29
CA HIS A 148 -19.43 5.00 -11.39
C HIS A 148 -19.43 3.47 -11.36
N LEU A 149 -20.35 2.88 -10.60
CA LEU A 149 -20.58 1.44 -10.58
C LEU A 149 -21.83 1.11 -11.41
N ASP A 150 -21.66 0.38 -12.52
CA ASP A 150 -22.72 0.04 -13.50
C ASP A 150 -23.95 -0.64 -12.86
N ARG A 151 -23.74 -1.36 -11.75
CA ARG A 151 -24.80 -2.07 -11.02
C ARG A 151 -25.71 -1.12 -10.21
N ILE A 152 -25.33 0.16 -10.05
CA ILE A 152 -25.90 1.08 -9.05
C ILE A 152 -26.07 2.50 -9.67
N MET A 153 -26.85 2.56 -10.75
CA MET A 153 -27.81 3.61 -11.20
C MET A 153 -27.71 5.08 -10.69
N PRO A 154 -28.17 6.08 -11.48
CA PRO A 154 -27.42 6.89 -12.44
C PRO A 154 -27.26 8.38 -12.01
N TYR A 155 -27.46 8.74 -10.74
CA TYR A 155 -27.55 10.17 -10.33
C TYR A 155 -26.55 10.60 -9.25
N ARG A 156 -25.69 11.54 -9.71
CA ARG A 156 -24.92 12.60 -9.04
C ARG A 156 -25.21 12.80 -7.53
N ASP A 157 -24.13 12.76 -6.73
CA ASP A 157 -23.97 13.34 -5.38
C ASP A 157 -24.16 12.39 -4.16
N SER A 158 -23.54 12.78 -3.04
CA SER A 158 -23.42 12.16 -1.72
C SER A 158 -24.65 11.39 -1.22
N VAL A 159 -24.44 10.40 -0.34
CA VAL A 159 -25.56 9.65 0.30
C VAL A 159 -26.57 10.60 0.96
N ALA A 160 -26.14 11.76 1.47
CA ALA A 160 -27.02 12.77 2.05
C ALA A 160 -27.97 13.41 1.03
N LEU A 161 -27.50 13.76 -0.17
CA LEU A 161 -28.35 14.30 -1.24
C LEU A 161 -29.19 13.21 -1.89
N ARG A 162 -28.65 12.00 -2.04
CA ARG A 162 -29.39 10.79 -2.43
C ARG A 162 -30.51 10.49 -1.44
N THR A 163 -30.25 10.57 -0.14
CA THR A 163 -31.26 10.38 0.91
C THR A 163 -32.28 11.52 0.88
N ASN A 164 -31.87 12.78 0.81
CA ASN A 164 -32.82 13.91 0.81
C ASN A 164 -33.72 13.98 -0.44
N GLN A 165 -33.19 13.75 -1.65
CA GLN A 165 -34.01 13.76 -2.87
C GLN A 165 -34.95 12.55 -2.95
N TYR A 166 -34.51 11.37 -2.52
CA TYR A 166 -35.35 10.17 -2.51
C TYR A 166 -36.32 10.11 -1.31
N MET A 167 -36.00 10.75 -0.18
CA MET A 167 -36.90 10.84 0.99
C MET A 167 -37.96 11.94 0.86
N TYR A 168 -37.77 12.93 -0.02
CA TYR A 168 -38.73 14.02 -0.20
C TYR A 168 -40.08 13.54 -0.75
N ASN A 169 -40.06 12.55 -1.65
CA ASN A 169 -41.27 11.87 -2.12
C ASN A 169 -41.35 10.47 -1.50
N GLN A 170 -41.79 10.43 -0.24
CA GLN A 170 -42.17 9.25 0.53
C GLN A 170 -42.06 7.89 -0.21
N ARG A 171 -41.10 7.05 0.23
CA ARG A 171 -40.98 5.58 0.04
C ARG A 171 -39.88 5.10 -0.93
N VAL A 172 -38.61 5.19 -0.53
CA VAL A 172 -37.69 4.08 -0.82
C VAL A 172 -38.01 2.97 0.20
N LYS A 173 -38.86 2.02 -0.23
CA LYS A 173 -39.24 0.85 0.58
C LYS A 173 -38.41 -0.40 0.27
N ASP A 174 -37.52 -0.33 -0.73
CA ASP A 174 -36.69 -1.47 -1.14
C ASP A 174 -35.38 -1.48 -0.33
N PRO A 175 -35.23 -2.39 0.64
CA PRO A 175 -34.02 -2.48 1.45
C PRO A 175 -32.79 -2.87 0.63
N ALA A 176 -32.98 -3.57 -0.50
CA ALA A 176 -31.88 -4.01 -1.36
C ALA A 176 -31.23 -2.81 -2.07
N MET A 177 -32.03 -1.85 -2.53
CA MET A 177 -31.54 -0.63 -3.17
C MET A 177 -30.74 0.23 -2.18
N LEU A 178 -31.25 0.45 -0.97
CA LEU A 178 -30.53 1.22 0.06
C LEU A 178 -29.20 0.55 0.42
N GLN A 179 -29.20 -0.77 0.57
CA GLN A 179 -27.98 -1.52 0.87
C GLN A 179 -26.93 -1.42 -0.24
N ALA A 180 -27.35 -1.44 -1.51
CA ALA A 180 -26.46 -1.21 -2.64
C ALA A 180 -25.89 0.23 -2.67
N MET A 181 -26.68 1.24 -2.31
CA MET A 181 -26.22 2.63 -2.23
C MET A 181 -25.17 2.82 -1.14
N TYR A 182 -25.39 2.24 0.05
CA TYR A 182 -24.41 2.26 1.14
C TYR A 182 -23.11 1.56 0.73
N PHE A 183 -23.23 0.39 0.09
CA PHE A 183 -22.07 -0.34 -0.46
C PHE A 183 -21.24 0.53 -1.41
N THR A 184 -21.90 1.20 -2.35
CA THR A 184 -21.21 2.04 -3.35
C THR A 184 -20.47 3.20 -2.68
N ASP A 185 -21.10 3.85 -1.70
CA ASP A 185 -20.46 4.97 -1.01
C ASP A 185 -19.24 4.51 -0.20
N SER A 186 -19.25 3.29 0.32
CA SER A 186 -18.10 2.68 0.99
C SER A 186 -17.07 2.06 0.03
N TYR A 187 -17.46 1.66 -1.18
CA TYR A 187 -16.58 1.00 -2.13
C TYR A 187 -15.78 2.02 -2.92
N SER A 188 -14.60 2.38 -2.39
CA SER A 188 -13.71 3.36 -3.03
C SER A 188 -12.91 2.71 -4.16
N ARG A 189 -13.58 2.39 -5.27
CA ARG A 189 -12.96 1.81 -6.47
C ARG A 189 -11.92 2.77 -7.03
N HIS A 190 -10.76 2.26 -7.40
CA HIS A 190 -9.71 3.09 -8.01
C HIS A 190 -10.10 3.56 -9.42
N TYR A 191 -9.97 4.86 -9.67
CA TYR A 191 -9.99 5.41 -11.03
C TYR A 191 -8.57 5.46 -11.61
N GLY A 192 -7.60 5.96 -10.83
CA GLY A 192 -6.20 6.08 -11.24
C GLY A 192 -5.50 7.30 -10.60
N THR A 193 -4.26 7.57 -11.02
CA THR A 193 -3.54 8.81 -10.67
C THR A 193 -3.94 9.92 -11.66
N ALA A 194 -4.47 11.03 -11.16
CA ALA A 194 -4.80 12.22 -11.96
C ALA A 194 -3.55 13.02 -12.38
N GLY A 195 -2.51 13.03 -11.54
CA GLY A 195 -1.27 13.73 -11.81
C GLY A 195 -0.31 13.70 -10.63
N LEU A 196 0.89 14.25 -10.82
CA LEU A 196 1.85 14.49 -9.74
C LEU A 196 2.03 16.00 -9.58
N ILE A 197 1.68 16.55 -8.43
CA ILE A 197 1.99 17.94 -8.12
C ILE A 197 3.44 18.06 -7.65
N LYS A 198 4.04 19.22 -7.87
CA LYS A 198 5.45 19.49 -7.54
C LYS A 198 5.60 20.75 -6.71
N SER A 199 6.42 20.66 -5.67
CA SER A 199 6.90 21.80 -4.86
C SER A 199 8.42 21.86 -4.84
N THR A 200 8.97 23.07 -4.92
CA THR A 200 10.42 23.35 -4.84
C THR A 200 10.78 24.21 -3.64
N ASP A 201 9.84 24.41 -2.71
CA ASP A 201 9.96 25.28 -1.54
C ASP A 201 9.51 24.58 -0.25
N PHE A 202 9.80 23.28 -0.17
CA PHE A 202 9.46 22.40 0.96
C PHE A 202 7.96 22.31 1.24
N GLY A 203 7.14 22.27 0.19
CA GLY A 203 5.70 21.99 0.26
C GLY A 203 4.81 23.20 0.48
N LYS A 204 5.36 24.42 0.40
CA LYS A 204 4.61 25.66 0.63
C LYS A 204 3.79 26.06 -0.59
N THR A 205 4.35 25.92 -1.79
CA THR A 205 3.66 26.18 -3.06
C THR A 205 3.76 24.99 -4.00
N TRP A 206 2.73 24.84 -4.85
CA TRP A 206 2.56 23.66 -5.71
C TRP A 206 2.28 24.06 -7.16
N THR A 207 2.82 23.26 -8.06
CA THR A 207 2.66 23.38 -9.52
C THR A 207 2.23 22.04 -10.11
N ASN A 208 1.86 22.02 -11.39
CA ASN A 208 1.38 20.83 -12.10
C ASN A 208 0.10 20.22 -11.49
N ILE A 209 -0.83 21.09 -11.07
CA ILE A 209 -2.10 20.72 -10.45
C ILE A 209 -3.05 20.19 -11.53
N PRO A 210 -3.50 18.92 -11.44
CA PRO A 210 -4.42 18.36 -12.42
C PRO A 210 -5.81 19.00 -12.28
N ASP A 211 -6.45 19.24 -13.42
CA ASP A 211 -7.80 19.79 -13.51
C ASP A 211 -8.77 18.86 -14.26
N SER A 212 -9.97 19.36 -14.57
CA SER A 212 -11.02 18.60 -15.27
C SER A 212 -10.67 18.26 -16.72
N THR A 213 -9.65 18.88 -17.30
CA THR A 213 -9.18 18.65 -18.67
C THR A 213 -7.89 17.84 -18.73
N THR A 214 -7.25 17.64 -17.57
CA THR A 214 -6.00 16.89 -17.46
C THR A 214 -6.28 15.40 -17.73
N PRO A 215 -5.63 14.79 -18.75
CA PRO A 215 -5.74 13.36 -18.97
C PRO A 215 -5.25 12.59 -17.75
N GLN A 216 -5.88 11.45 -17.48
CA GLN A 216 -5.43 10.55 -16.42
C GLN A 216 -3.94 10.24 -16.59
N PHE A 217 -3.16 10.43 -15.52
CA PHE A 217 -1.74 10.17 -15.51
C PHE A 217 -1.50 8.66 -15.49
N LEU A 218 -1.88 7.93 -14.43
CA LEU A 218 -1.78 6.45 -14.39
C LEU A 218 -3.15 5.83 -14.19
N GLY A 219 -3.34 4.61 -14.70
CA GLY A 219 -4.60 3.90 -14.63
C GLY A 219 -4.91 3.26 -13.26
N PRO A 220 -6.02 2.50 -13.18
CA PRO A 220 -6.57 2.00 -11.93
C PRO A 220 -5.66 1.10 -11.09
N LYS A 221 -4.67 0.42 -11.71
CA LYS A 221 -3.69 -0.42 -10.98
C LYS A 221 -2.63 0.39 -10.22
N PHE A 222 -2.65 1.71 -10.40
CA PHE A 222 -1.66 2.66 -9.91
C PHE A 222 -2.34 3.93 -9.39
N ALA A 223 -3.44 3.79 -8.64
CA ALA A 223 -4.12 4.92 -8.00
C ALA A 223 -3.51 5.23 -6.64
N GLY A 224 -3.49 4.25 -5.72
CA GLY A 224 -2.90 4.32 -4.37
C GLY A 224 -1.38 4.19 -4.36
N LEU A 225 -0.62 5.21 -4.80
CA LEU A 225 0.83 5.10 -4.93
C LEU A 225 1.54 5.18 -3.56
N CYS A 226 2.37 4.18 -3.26
CA CYS A 226 3.41 4.24 -2.24
C CYS A 226 4.79 4.25 -2.92
N PHE A 227 5.54 5.33 -2.78
CA PHE A 227 6.91 5.41 -3.27
C PHE A 227 7.88 4.71 -2.29
N LEU A 228 8.77 3.88 -2.82
CA LEU A 228 9.84 3.27 -2.05
C LEU A 228 10.88 4.35 -1.74
N ASN A 229 10.97 4.75 -0.47
CA ASN A 229 11.90 5.76 -0.01
C ASN A 229 13.30 5.17 0.30
N PHE A 230 14.33 5.97 0.03
CA PHE A 230 15.74 5.63 0.29
C PHE A 230 16.51 6.83 0.83
N GLY A 231 16.55 6.96 2.16
CA GLY A 231 17.27 8.03 2.85
C GLY A 231 16.78 9.45 2.50
N PRO A 232 17.39 10.49 3.08
CA PRO A 232 17.00 11.88 2.86
C PRO A 232 17.08 12.28 1.38
N GLY A 233 15.99 12.82 0.82
CA GLY A 233 15.94 13.31 -0.55
C GLY A 233 16.22 12.25 -1.61
N TYR A 234 15.91 10.98 -1.33
CA TYR A 234 16.14 9.86 -2.26
C TYR A 234 17.63 9.58 -2.58
N THR A 235 18.54 9.83 -1.64
CA THR A 235 19.99 9.76 -1.89
C THR A 235 20.60 8.39 -1.62
N ASP A 236 19.95 7.52 -0.86
CA ASP A 236 20.49 6.23 -0.39
C ASP A 236 20.03 5.02 -1.22
N VAL A 237 19.68 5.25 -2.50
CA VAL A 237 19.19 4.19 -3.39
C VAL A 237 20.25 3.10 -3.57
N PRO A 238 19.93 1.81 -3.33
CA PRO A 238 20.85 0.71 -3.60
C PRO A 238 21.35 0.75 -5.05
N PRO A 239 22.67 0.64 -5.31
CA PRO A 239 23.23 0.80 -6.65
C PRO A 239 22.60 -0.11 -7.71
N GLU A 240 22.17 -1.30 -7.33
CA GLU A 240 21.49 -2.27 -8.20
C GLU A 240 20.12 -1.81 -8.73
N LEU A 241 19.49 -0.83 -8.08
CA LEU A 241 18.23 -0.22 -8.53
C LEU A 241 18.46 0.94 -9.50
N GLY A 242 19.69 1.44 -9.60
CA GLY A 242 20.06 2.57 -10.47
C GLY A 242 19.34 3.87 -10.12
N SER A 243 19.25 4.77 -11.10
CA SER A 243 18.67 6.13 -10.93
C SER A 243 17.14 6.16 -11.09
N TYR A 244 16.46 5.10 -10.67
CA TYR A 244 15.02 4.97 -10.79
C TYR A 244 14.32 5.21 -9.46
N VAL A 245 13.18 5.86 -9.53
CA VAL A 245 12.20 5.97 -8.45
C VAL A 245 11.18 4.87 -8.63
N TYR A 246 10.93 4.11 -7.57
CA TYR A 246 10.02 2.96 -7.56
C TYR A 246 8.74 3.30 -6.80
N ALA A 247 7.60 2.88 -7.32
CA ALA A 247 6.31 3.00 -6.66
C ALA A 247 5.56 1.66 -6.73
N VAL A 248 4.81 1.36 -5.68
CA VAL A 248 3.85 0.25 -5.63
C VAL A 248 2.44 0.78 -5.41
N SER A 249 1.47 0.01 -5.84
CA SER A 249 0.05 0.30 -5.64
C SER A 249 -0.72 -1.01 -5.70
N ASN A 250 -1.87 -1.06 -5.04
CA ASN A 250 -2.81 -2.16 -5.22
C ASN A 250 -3.85 -1.82 -6.30
N ASP A 251 -4.63 -2.82 -6.68
CA ASP A 251 -5.82 -2.65 -7.51
C ASP A 251 -7.12 -2.66 -6.70
N GLY A 252 -8.25 -2.48 -7.40
CA GLY A 252 -9.58 -2.62 -6.80
C GLY A 252 -9.98 -1.39 -5.99
N SER A 253 -9.72 -1.42 -4.68
CA SER A 253 -10.13 -0.38 -3.73
C SER A 253 -9.06 -0.12 -2.67
N TRP A 254 -9.30 0.81 -1.75
CA TRP A 254 -8.28 1.20 -0.77
C TRP A 254 -8.03 0.18 0.35
N GLU A 255 -9.03 -0.64 0.65
CA GLU A 255 -9.08 -1.59 1.77
C GLU A 255 -9.17 -3.07 1.35
N SER A 256 -9.51 -3.38 0.08
CA SER A 256 -9.82 -4.76 -0.34
C SER A 256 -9.52 -5.06 -1.83
N GLY A 257 -8.31 -4.72 -2.27
CA GLY A 257 -7.77 -5.15 -3.58
C GLY A 257 -7.29 -6.60 -3.62
N ASP A 258 -6.80 -7.04 -4.77
CA ASP A 258 -6.36 -8.43 -5.03
C ASP A 258 -4.84 -8.56 -5.19
N HIS A 259 -4.19 -7.50 -5.69
CA HIS A 259 -2.84 -7.54 -6.20
C HIS A 259 -2.06 -6.29 -5.80
N VAL A 260 -0.74 -6.42 -5.69
CA VAL A 260 0.20 -5.27 -5.70
C VAL A 260 0.93 -5.25 -7.03
N PHE A 261 0.98 -4.08 -7.66
CA PHE A 261 1.74 -3.81 -8.88
C PHE A 261 2.91 -2.87 -8.60
N MET A 262 3.88 -2.88 -9.51
CA MET A 262 5.08 -2.04 -9.41
C MET A 262 5.33 -1.26 -10.68
N ALA A 263 5.63 0.02 -10.51
CA ALA A 263 6.11 0.90 -11.56
C ALA A 263 7.42 1.55 -11.13
N ARG A 264 8.16 2.06 -12.12
CA ARG A 264 9.33 2.90 -11.90
C ARG A 264 9.46 3.98 -12.95
N VAL A 265 10.20 5.02 -12.63
CA VAL A 265 10.52 6.11 -13.55
C VAL A 265 11.93 6.61 -13.26
N HIS A 266 12.62 7.13 -14.28
CA HIS A 266 13.90 7.80 -14.01
C HIS A 266 13.66 8.99 -13.07
N ARG A 267 14.54 9.20 -12.09
CA ARG A 267 14.36 10.24 -11.05
C ARG A 267 14.14 11.65 -11.60
N ASP A 268 14.66 11.94 -12.79
CA ASP A 268 14.54 13.25 -13.45
C ASP A 268 13.31 13.36 -14.37
N SER A 269 12.42 12.36 -14.37
CA SER A 269 11.31 12.25 -15.32
C SER A 269 9.97 11.92 -14.69
N LEU A 270 9.82 12.15 -13.38
CA LEU A 270 8.59 11.82 -12.63
C LEU A 270 7.32 12.37 -13.28
N LEU A 271 7.36 13.62 -13.74
CA LEU A 271 6.20 14.28 -14.36
C LEU A 271 5.91 13.82 -15.80
N VAL A 272 6.78 13.00 -16.40
CA VAL A 272 6.67 12.59 -17.81
C VAL A 272 6.03 11.21 -17.89
N ARG A 273 4.72 11.17 -18.13
CA ARG A 273 3.94 9.91 -18.17
C ARG A 273 4.55 8.82 -19.06
N SER A 274 5.05 9.18 -20.24
CA SER A 274 5.64 8.23 -21.20
C SER A 274 7.02 7.69 -20.80
N ALA A 275 7.63 8.24 -19.74
CA ALA A 275 8.88 7.77 -19.16
C ALA A 275 8.68 6.67 -18.10
N TRP A 276 7.46 6.55 -17.57
CA TRP A 276 7.11 5.50 -16.61
C TRP A 276 7.17 4.12 -17.24
N GLN A 277 7.64 3.16 -16.44
CA GLN A 277 7.77 1.77 -16.82
C GLN A 277 7.09 0.88 -15.78
N PHE A 278 6.46 -0.18 -16.23
CA PHE A 278 5.66 -1.10 -15.43
C PHE A 278 6.29 -2.49 -15.45
N LEU A 279 6.36 -3.14 -14.30
CA LEU A 279 6.91 -4.48 -14.21
C LEU A 279 6.01 -5.44 -15.01
N SER A 280 6.56 -6.06 -16.04
CA SER A 280 5.80 -6.84 -17.05
C SER A 280 6.22 -8.30 -17.13
N GLY A 281 7.17 -8.73 -16.29
CA GLY A 281 7.67 -10.09 -16.31
C GLY A 281 9.00 -10.22 -15.61
N PHE A 282 9.50 -11.45 -15.60
CA PHE A 282 10.85 -11.78 -15.13
C PHE A 282 11.62 -12.49 -16.25
N GLY A 283 12.88 -12.11 -16.42
CA GLY A 283 13.83 -12.80 -17.27
C GLY A 283 14.47 -14.00 -16.57
N LYS A 284 15.56 -14.51 -17.17
CA LYS A 284 16.39 -15.54 -16.53
C LYS A 284 16.90 -15.02 -15.18
N ASN A 285 16.96 -15.91 -14.19
CA ASN A 285 17.44 -15.61 -12.83
C ASN A 285 16.61 -14.55 -12.06
N GLY A 286 15.34 -14.34 -12.42
CA GLY A 286 14.42 -13.45 -11.68
C GLY A 286 14.63 -11.96 -11.91
N GLN A 287 15.37 -11.57 -12.96
CA GLN A 287 15.58 -10.16 -13.29
C GLN A 287 14.30 -9.51 -13.82
N PRO A 288 13.89 -8.32 -13.34
CA PRO A 288 12.63 -7.70 -13.75
C PRO A 288 12.68 -7.21 -15.20
N ARG A 289 11.60 -7.41 -15.94
CA ARG A 289 11.37 -6.83 -17.27
C ARG A 289 10.37 -5.69 -17.16
N TRP A 290 10.66 -4.60 -17.84
CA TRP A 290 9.90 -3.35 -17.74
C TRP A 290 9.29 -2.98 -19.08
N SER A 291 8.00 -2.66 -19.10
CA SER A 291 7.26 -2.23 -20.28
C SER A 291 6.82 -0.78 -20.12
N LYS A 292 6.66 -0.04 -21.23
CA LYS A 292 5.98 1.27 -21.22
C LYS A 292 4.45 1.14 -21.25
N GLN A 293 3.94 -0.05 -21.58
CA GLN A 293 2.50 -0.34 -21.60
C GLN A 293 2.06 -0.73 -20.19
N GLU A 294 1.14 0.05 -19.64
CA GLU A 294 0.62 -0.18 -18.29
C GLU A 294 -0.16 -1.50 -18.19
N ASP A 295 -0.96 -1.83 -19.21
CA ASP A 295 -1.76 -3.07 -19.21
C ASP A 295 -0.92 -4.35 -19.21
N ALA A 296 0.35 -4.26 -19.61
CA ALA A 296 1.29 -5.38 -19.55
C ALA A 296 1.82 -5.64 -18.12
N SER A 297 1.41 -4.84 -17.12
CA SER A 297 1.86 -4.98 -15.74
C SER A 297 1.43 -6.33 -15.15
N ILE A 298 2.37 -7.02 -14.50
CA ILE A 298 2.09 -8.22 -13.71
C ILE A 298 2.21 -7.91 -12.21
N PRO A 299 1.48 -8.63 -11.34
CA PRO A 299 1.56 -8.41 -9.91
C PRO A 299 2.92 -8.86 -9.33
N ILE A 300 3.41 -8.14 -8.33
CA ILE A 300 4.54 -8.57 -7.47
C ILE A 300 4.06 -9.36 -6.24
N PHE A 301 2.77 -9.24 -5.92
CA PHE A 301 2.10 -9.87 -4.79
C PHE A 301 0.62 -10.04 -5.10
N THR A 302 0.04 -11.12 -4.62
CA THR A 302 -1.37 -11.50 -4.76
C THR A 302 -1.89 -12.03 -3.43
N ASP A 303 -3.02 -11.49 -2.97
CA ASP A 303 -3.82 -12.03 -1.88
C ASP A 303 -5.27 -11.58 -2.07
N LEU A 304 -6.09 -12.45 -2.66
CA LEU A 304 -7.38 -12.08 -3.25
C LEU A 304 -8.35 -11.49 -2.21
N GLY A 305 -8.69 -10.21 -2.37
CA GLY A 305 -9.54 -9.39 -1.51
C GLY A 305 -8.80 -8.78 -0.32
N HIS A 306 -7.55 -9.18 -0.08
CA HIS A 306 -6.80 -8.85 1.12
C HIS A 306 -5.59 -7.94 0.84
N VAL A 307 -5.69 -7.11 -0.20
CA VAL A 307 -4.66 -6.11 -0.52
C VAL A 307 -5.23 -4.71 -0.45
N GLY A 308 -5.22 -4.09 0.73
CA GLY A 308 -5.40 -2.64 0.84
C GLY A 308 -4.19 -1.89 0.28
N HIS A 309 -4.25 -0.56 0.36
CA HIS A 309 -3.16 0.33 -0.07
C HIS A 309 -1.82 -0.13 0.54
N PRO A 310 -0.84 -0.57 -0.30
CA PRO A 310 0.34 -1.24 0.19
C PRO A 310 1.38 -0.21 0.63
N THR A 311 2.14 -0.57 1.66
CA THR A 311 3.33 0.18 2.06
C THR A 311 4.56 -0.66 1.83
N MET A 312 5.63 -0.03 1.33
CA MET A 312 6.94 -0.67 1.24
C MET A 312 8.06 0.23 1.77
N SER A 313 8.90 -0.33 2.62
CA SER A 313 10.04 0.36 3.22
C SER A 313 11.32 -0.48 3.10
N TYR A 314 12.45 0.17 2.85
CA TYR A 314 13.76 -0.48 2.85
C TYR A 314 14.43 -0.41 4.22
N ASN A 315 14.60 -1.56 4.85
CA ASN A 315 15.42 -1.73 6.04
C ASN A 315 16.89 -1.94 5.63
N LYS A 316 17.64 -0.83 5.60
CA LYS A 316 19.04 -0.77 5.14
C LYS A 316 19.97 -1.69 5.94
N PRO A 317 19.94 -1.74 7.29
CA PRO A 317 20.81 -2.66 8.06
C PRO A 317 20.59 -4.14 7.73
N LEU A 318 19.33 -4.57 7.55
CA LEU A 318 19.01 -5.96 7.22
C LEU A 318 19.10 -6.28 5.73
N LYS A 319 19.22 -5.25 4.88
CA LYS A 319 19.13 -5.34 3.41
C LYS A 319 17.85 -6.07 3.01
N ARG A 320 16.72 -5.59 3.52
CA ARG A 320 15.39 -6.14 3.23
C ARG A 320 14.39 -5.06 2.88
N TYR A 321 13.59 -5.34 1.88
CA TYR A 321 12.35 -4.63 1.62
C TYR A 321 11.28 -5.24 2.50
N ILE A 322 10.62 -4.42 3.28
CA ILE A 322 9.51 -4.81 4.14
C ILE A 322 8.24 -4.24 3.50
N MET A 323 7.31 -5.11 3.16
CA MET A 323 5.99 -4.75 2.67
C MET A 323 4.96 -4.98 3.77
N ALA A 324 4.14 -3.97 4.04
CA ALA A 324 3.03 -4.04 4.98
C ALA A 324 1.72 -3.95 4.21
N ILE A 325 0.85 -4.94 4.43
CA ILE A 325 -0.48 -5.02 3.84
C ILE A 325 -1.49 -5.05 4.98
N TYR A 326 -2.55 -4.26 4.83
CA TYR A 326 -3.74 -4.37 5.66
C TYR A 326 -4.93 -4.66 4.75
N SER A 327 -6.00 -5.19 5.33
CA SER A 327 -7.30 -5.29 4.69
C SER A 327 -8.40 -5.40 5.75
N ASP A 328 -9.65 -5.34 5.31
CA ASP A 328 -10.74 -5.90 6.09
C ASP A 328 -10.51 -7.41 6.32
N VAL A 329 -10.98 -7.91 7.45
CA VAL A 329 -10.89 -9.33 7.84
C VAL A 329 -11.77 -10.21 6.95
N VAL A 330 -12.97 -9.74 6.65
CA VAL A 330 -13.81 -10.33 5.59
C VAL A 330 -13.92 -9.26 4.52
N PRO A 331 -13.19 -9.37 3.40
CA PRO A 331 -13.15 -8.30 2.42
C PRO A 331 -14.43 -8.21 1.62
N HIS A 332 -14.60 -7.07 0.96
CA HIS A 332 -15.68 -6.84 0.01
C HIS A 332 -15.11 -6.48 -1.37
N ARG A 333 -15.89 -6.74 -2.42
CA ARG A 333 -15.47 -6.64 -3.82
C ARG A 333 -16.56 -5.97 -4.64
N GLU A 334 -16.21 -5.43 -5.80
CA GLU A 334 -17.15 -4.73 -6.69
C GLU A 334 -18.46 -5.52 -6.95
N LEU A 335 -18.36 -6.84 -7.07
CA LEU A 335 -19.49 -7.71 -7.37
C LEU A 335 -20.13 -8.39 -6.15
N THR A 336 -19.76 -8.00 -4.92
CA THR A 336 -20.31 -8.55 -3.67
C THR A 336 -21.85 -8.56 -3.69
N SER A 337 -22.43 -9.72 -3.38
CA SER A 337 -23.88 -9.88 -3.23
C SER A 337 -24.38 -9.30 -1.91
N ILE A 338 -25.69 -9.08 -1.81
CA ILE A 338 -26.32 -8.64 -0.55
C ILE A 338 -26.07 -9.64 0.60
N ALA A 339 -26.02 -10.94 0.29
CA ALA A 339 -25.77 -11.98 1.29
C ALA A 339 -24.32 -11.91 1.81
N GLU A 340 -23.35 -11.78 0.91
CA GLU A 340 -21.93 -11.63 1.26
C GLU A 340 -21.68 -10.32 2.02
N TRP A 341 -22.33 -9.22 1.62
CA TRP A 341 -22.21 -7.95 2.33
C TRP A 341 -22.63 -8.03 3.80
N LYS A 342 -23.65 -8.83 4.13
CA LYS A 342 -24.09 -9.05 5.52
C LYS A 342 -23.03 -9.77 6.37
N THR A 343 -22.04 -10.39 5.73
CA THR A 343 -20.91 -11.05 6.40
C THR A 343 -19.66 -10.18 6.49
N TRP A 344 -19.72 -8.94 5.99
CA TRP A 344 -18.62 -7.99 6.04
C TRP A 344 -18.16 -7.76 7.48
N ASP A 345 -16.89 -8.06 7.76
CA ASP A 345 -16.21 -7.74 9.00
C ASP A 345 -15.15 -6.67 8.71
N GLN A 346 -15.54 -5.44 8.99
CA GLN A 346 -14.73 -4.24 8.82
C GLN A 346 -13.58 -4.13 9.84
N SER A 347 -13.42 -5.07 10.77
CA SER A 347 -12.17 -5.11 11.54
C SER A 347 -11.00 -5.35 10.59
N SER A 348 -9.87 -4.72 10.86
CA SER A 348 -8.71 -4.85 9.98
C SER A 348 -7.74 -5.95 10.43
N GLU A 349 -6.99 -6.46 9.47
CA GLU A 349 -5.85 -7.35 9.66
C GLU A 349 -4.56 -6.67 9.17
N LEU A 350 -3.41 -7.16 9.65
CA LEU A 350 -2.08 -6.69 9.26
C LEU A 350 -1.18 -7.89 8.96
N GLN A 351 -0.56 -7.88 7.78
CA GLN A 351 0.50 -8.81 7.41
C GLN A 351 1.77 -8.05 7.01
N LEU A 352 2.91 -8.58 7.45
CA LEU A 352 4.22 -8.04 7.09
C LEU A 352 5.05 -9.11 6.37
N TYR A 353 5.62 -8.71 5.24
CA TYR A 353 6.42 -9.54 4.37
C TYR A 353 7.81 -8.94 4.17
N GLU A 354 8.82 -9.78 3.98
CA GLU A 354 10.18 -9.35 3.62
C GLU A 354 10.63 -9.96 2.30
N SER A 355 11.50 -9.23 1.60
CA SER A 355 12.24 -9.74 0.46
C SER A 355 13.61 -9.08 0.30
N LYS A 356 14.48 -9.74 -0.47
CA LYS A 356 15.78 -9.19 -0.89
C LYS A 356 15.66 -8.23 -2.07
N ASN A 357 14.58 -8.31 -2.86
CA ASN A 357 14.31 -7.39 -3.96
C ASN A 357 12.95 -6.72 -3.74
N PRO A 358 12.73 -5.52 -4.28
CA PRO A 358 11.46 -4.81 -4.07
C PRO A 358 10.29 -5.46 -4.82
N TRP A 359 10.53 -6.38 -5.75
CA TRP A 359 9.53 -7.16 -6.48
C TRP A 359 9.42 -8.63 -6.01
N GLY A 360 9.96 -8.95 -4.83
CA GLY A 360 9.92 -10.31 -4.28
C GLY A 360 11.09 -11.22 -4.71
N PRO A 361 10.99 -12.55 -4.48
CA PRO A 361 9.84 -13.24 -3.87
C PRO A 361 9.64 -12.84 -2.41
N TRP A 362 8.37 -12.77 -1.99
CA TRP A 362 7.97 -12.34 -0.65
C TRP A 362 7.90 -13.49 0.34
N ARG A 363 8.22 -13.19 1.61
CA ARG A 363 8.11 -14.13 2.73
C ARG A 363 7.44 -13.48 3.92
N ILE A 364 6.44 -14.13 4.49
CA ILE A 364 5.69 -13.58 5.63
C ILE A 364 6.48 -13.72 6.94
N PHE A 365 6.43 -12.72 7.81
CA PHE A 365 7.02 -12.80 9.15
C PHE A 365 6.10 -12.26 10.26
N HIS A 366 4.96 -11.68 9.90
CA HIS A 366 3.92 -11.25 10.84
C HIS A 366 2.54 -11.45 10.23
N ASN A 367 1.59 -11.90 11.05
CA ASN A 367 0.19 -12.05 10.69
C ASN A 367 -0.67 -11.74 11.92
N GLU A 368 -1.46 -10.68 11.86
CA GLU A 368 -2.23 -10.17 13.00
C GLU A 368 -3.68 -9.88 12.59
N LYS A 369 -4.59 -10.27 13.47
CA LYS A 369 -5.99 -9.87 13.48
C LYS A 369 -6.40 -9.76 14.95
N GLN A 370 -6.95 -8.66 15.43
CA GLN A 370 -7.28 -7.41 14.70
C GLN A 370 -6.13 -6.41 14.79
N PHE A 371 -5.83 -5.71 13.70
CA PHE A 371 -4.85 -4.62 13.71
C PHE A 371 -5.42 -3.41 14.45
N GLY A 372 -4.74 -3.00 15.53
CA GLY A 372 -5.20 -1.93 16.42
C GLY A 372 -5.98 -2.41 17.66
N GLY A 373 -6.34 -3.70 17.74
CA GLY A 373 -7.04 -4.28 18.89
C GLY A 373 -8.57 -4.26 18.78
N GLU A 374 -9.26 -4.81 19.80
CA GLU A 374 -10.68 -5.23 19.74
C GLU A 374 -11.73 -4.14 19.47
N ASN A 375 -11.36 -2.85 19.57
CA ASN A 375 -12.27 -1.71 19.40
C ASN A 375 -11.79 -0.68 18.39
N HIS A 376 -10.73 -1.01 17.65
CA HIS A 376 -10.14 -0.12 16.67
C HIS A 376 -10.09 -0.78 15.31
N THR A 377 -9.99 0.03 14.28
CA THR A 377 -9.81 -0.43 12.91
C THR A 377 -8.67 0.37 12.31
N ALA A 378 -7.45 -0.13 12.56
CA ALA A 378 -6.24 0.50 12.06
C ALA A 378 -6.00 0.16 10.58
N TYR A 379 -5.45 1.10 9.82
CA TYR A 379 -5.20 0.96 8.39
C TYR A 379 -4.00 1.78 7.96
N LEU A 380 -3.58 1.55 6.70
CA LEU A 380 -2.44 2.18 6.06
C LEU A 380 -1.19 2.21 6.97
N PRO A 381 -0.65 1.04 7.35
CA PRO A 381 0.59 0.96 8.11
C PRO A 381 1.74 1.58 7.31
N GLN A 382 2.55 2.40 7.95
CA GLN A 382 3.66 3.16 7.37
C GLN A 382 4.94 2.91 8.17
N LEU A 383 6.06 2.69 7.46
CA LEU A 383 7.35 2.33 8.07
C LEU A 383 8.47 3.32 7.65
N PRO A 384 8.52 4.53 8.24
CA PRO A 384 9.55 5.52 7.91
C PRO A 384 10.99 5.00 8.04
N ASN A 385 11.83 5.22 7.01
CA ASN A 385 13.21 4.67 7.02
C ASN A 385 14.06 5.22 8.18
N ASN A 386 13.90 6.50 8.51
CA ASN A 386 14.69 7.19 9.53
C ASN A 386 14.27 6.87 10.98
N TRP A 387 13.20 6.08 11.17
CA TRP A 387 12.76 5.63 12.49
C TRP A 387 13.29 4.25 12.87
N TRP A 388 13.97 3.55 11.96
CA TRP A 388 14.69 2.33 12.31
C TRP A 388 15.93 2.66 13.15
N ASN A 389 16.19 1.85 14.19
CA ASN A 389 17.45 1.93 14.90
C ASN A 389 18.62 1.46 14.01
N SER A 390 19.85 1.68 14.46
CA SER A 390 21.07 1.37 13.70
C SER A 390 21.23 -0.12 13.33
N THR A 391 20.56 -1.02 14.07
CA THR A 391 20.57 -2.47 13.79
C THR A 391 19.47 -2.89 12.83
N GLY A 392 18.48 -2.03 12.59
CA GLY A 392 17.27 -2.36 11.81
C GLY A 392 16.35 -3.35 12.52
N LEU A 393 16.50 -3.54 13.83
CA LEU A 393 15.69 -4.50 14.60
C LEU A 393 14.59 -3.85 15.42
N GLU A 394 14.61 -2.54 15.59
CA GLU A 394 13.56 -1.82 16.31
C GLU A 394 13.16 -0.58 15.50
N SER A 395 11.87 -0.29 15.51
CA SER A 395 11.31 0.88 14.85
C SER A 395 9.93 1.20 15.42
N THR A 396 9.28 2.19 14.83
CA THR A 396 7.92 2.60 15.12
C THR A 396 7.13 2.56 13.82
N ILE A 397 5.96 1.93 13.86
CA ILE A 397 5.01 1.99 12.75
C ILE A 397 4.14 3.24 12.92
N MET A 398 3.83 3.94 11.83
CA MET A 398 2.80 4.97 11.76
C MET A 398 1.55 4.36 11.10
N PHE A 399 0.35 4.76 11.48
CA PHE A 399 -0.89 4.27 10.87
C PHE A 399 -2.04 5.25 11.14
N ALA A 400 -3.21 4.97 10.57
CA ALA A 400 -4.47 5.66 10.86
C ALA A 400 -5.51 4.67 11.41
N GLY A 401 -6.57 5.19 12.00
CA GLY A 401 -7.79 4.51 12.46
C GLY A 401 -8.86 5.59 12.66
N ASP A 402 -10.03 5.42 13.25
CA ASP A 402 -10.90 4.28 13.03
C ASP A 402 -11.97 4.71 12.02
N TYR A 403 -12.03 4.07 10.83
CA TYR A 403 -13.04 4.43 9.83
C TYR A 403 -14.43 3.83 10.14
N THR A 404 -14.52 2.81 11.01
CA THR A 404 -15.77 2.07 11.27
C THR A 404 -16.07 1.77 12.75
N LYS A 405 -15.07 1.47 13.59
CA LYS A 405 -15.26 1.09 15.02
C LYS A 405 -14.36 1.91 15.95
N GLY A 406 -14.88 2.53 17.01
CA GLY A 406 -14.02 3.07 18.09
C GLY A 406 -14.16 4.56 18.44
N GLY A 407 -15.22 5.24 17.97
CA GLY A 407 -15.54 6.61 18.43
C GLY A 407 -14.47 7.65 18.11
N GLY A 408 -13.63 7.43 17.10
CA GLY A 408 -12.59 8.36 16.66
C GLY A 408 -11.30 8.33 17.49
N GLY A 409 -11.11 7.29 18.32
CA GLY A 409 -9.91 7.13 19.15
C GLY A 409 -8.62 7.15 18.34
N TYR A 410 -8.59 6.51 17.17
CA TYR A 410 -7.42 6.43 16.29
C TYR A 410 -7.50 7.31 15.03
N TYR A 411 -8.52 8.16 14.90
CA TYR A 411 -8.59 9.17 13.82
C TYR A 411 -7.63 10.30 14.12
N ALA A 412 -6.36 10.05 13.79
CA ALA A 412 -5.18 10.84 14.12
C ALA A 412 -3.91 10.20 13.54
N LEU A 413 -2.79 10.92 13.65
CA LEU A 413 -1.46 10.36 13.44
C LEU A 413 -1.13 9.39 14.59
N MET A 414 -1.27 8.11 14.32
CA MET A 414 -1.00 7.04 15.28
C MET A 414 0.40 6.50 15.10
N THR A 415 1.06 6.17 16.20
CA THR A 415 2.36 5.50 16.21
C THR A 415 2.40 4.33 17.18
N ARG A 416 3.14 3.26 16.88
CA ARG A 416 3.36 2.15 17.82
C ARG A 416 4.75 1.52 17.66
N PRO A 417 5.55 1.41 18.74
CA PRO A 417 6.88 0.84 18.65
C PRO A 417 6.83 -0.70 18.55
N PHE A 418 7.78 -1.27 17.82
CA PHE A 418 7.93 -2.71 17.66
C PHE A 418 9.40 -3.14 17.58
N LYS A 419 9.63 -4.45 17.70
CA LYS A 419 10.92 -5.10 17.48
C LYS A 419 10.81 -6.33 16.59
N LEU A 420 11.90 -6.60 15.87
CA LEU A 420 12.15 -7.79 15.08
C LEU A 420 13.17 -8.68 15.81
N THR A 421 12.91 -9.98 15.83
CA THR A 421 13.89 -10.98 16.28
C THR A 421 14.32 -11.80 15.07
N LEU A 422 15.63 -11.94 14.85
CA LEU A 422 16.18 -12.74 13.76
C LEU A 422 16.19 -14.24 14.11
N LYS A 423 16.12 -15.09 13.08
CA LYS A 423 16.36 -16.54 13.21
C LYS A 423 17.81 -16.78 13.64
N LYS A 424 18.02 -17.75 14.52
CA LYS A 424 19.38 -18.18 14.89
C LYS A 424 20.08 -18.74 13.65
N PRO A 425 21.37 -18.43 13.41
CA PRO A 425 22.13 -19.07 12.35
C PRO A 425 22.06 -20.59 12.53
N THR A 426 21.62 -21.32 11.51
CA THR A 426 21.69 -22.78 11.53
C THR A 426 23.16 -23.18 11.47
N ALA A 427 23.57 -24.11 12.35
CA ALA A 427 24.98 -24.48 12.57
C ALA A 427 25.68 -25.12 11.34
N HIS A 428 25.00 -25.27 10.20
CA HIS A 428 25.52 -25.95 9.01
C HIS A 428 26.24 -25.02 8.00
N SER A 429 26.46 -23.74 8.33
CA SER A 429 27.27 -22.82 7.49
C SER A 429 28.69 -22.61 7.98
N ARG A 430 29.11 -23.26 9.08
CA ARG A 430 30.54 -23.38 9.38
C ARG A 430 31.12 -24.49 8.54
N ASN A 431 31.59 -24.15 7.34
CA ASN A 431 32.60 -24.95 6.69
C ASN A 431 33.94 -24.60 7.36
N PRO A 432 34.56 -25.47 8.19
CA PRO A 432 35.88 -25.22 8.73
C PRO A 432 36.91 -25.82 7.78
N ALA A 433 37.23 -25.13 6.69
CA ALA A 433 38.40 -25.37 5.83
C ALA A 433 38.39 -24.30 4.72
N ARG A 434 39.48 -23.66 4.32
CA ARG A 434 40.90 -23.70 4.67
C ARG A 434 41.51 -22.39 4.17
#